data_AF-A0A0B5CMF4-F1
#
_entry.id   AF-A0A0B5CMF4-F1
#
_cell.length_a   1.000
_cell.length_b   1.000
_cell.length_c   1.000
_cell.angle_alpha   90.00
_cell.angle_beta   90.00
_cell.angle_gamma   90.00
#
_symmetry.space_group_name_H-M   'P 1'
#
loop_
_entity.id
_entity.type
_entity.pdbx_description
1 polymer ?
#
loop_
_entity_poly.entity_id
_entity_poly.type
_entity_poly.pdbx_seq_one_letter_code
_entity_poly.pdbx_strand_id
1 'polypeptide(L)'
;MIRLHPEQLNGKLQFMHDYISAQNAADGSKMDANANVTQKNIATMEAEIMKDFFVQINRAQVSRKIAEIFDQSVADEYIRQIEAHEIYVHDETSLKPYCVSVTLYPFLLDGLSKLGGESKAPQHLASFCGSFINLVFAISAQFAGAVATVEFLTYFDYFARKDYGDDYLETHGKEIANHMQQVVYSINQPAAARGYQSVFWNISVYDQYYFDAMFGDFVFPDFSKPVWASVAKLQNFFLKWFNQERTKAVLTFPVVTAAMLTDGGKCKDTVFADEMAKELAEGNSFFVYLSDNPDSLASCCRLRNAIEDRTFSYTLGAGGVATGSINVITINMNRLEQDGRDLAAEVAKIHKYQYAYRKLMEEYQAAGMLPVYDAGFITLDKQFLTIGINGMAEAAESQGIKVGYNDDYINFVQGRLKTIFEANQAASKHYGVKFNTEFVPAENLGVKNAKWDKADGYKVSRECYNSYFYVVEDEEINALDKFLLHGKELVDWLDGGSALHLNLDEALPESGYRSLLDIAAQTGCNYFCVNVRITICNECGHIDKRTLHACSACGSHDIDYGTRVIGYLKRVSAFSSGRRKEHALRHYHRKAA
;
A
#
# COMPACT_ATOMS: atom_id res chain seq x y z
N MET A 1 -36.72 -4.81 -19.24
CA MET A 1 -36.06 -3.91 -18.27
C MET A 1 -36.25 -4.52 -16.89
N ILE A 2 -35.18 -4.90 -16.21
CA ILE A 2 -35.25 -5.39 -14.82
C ILE A 2 -35.68 -4.20 -13.95
N ARG A 3 -36.67 -4.39 -13.07
CA ARG A 3 -37.18 -3.35 -12.18
C ARG A 3 -36.69 -3.65 -10.76
N LEU A 4 -36.12 -2.65 -10.08
CA LEU A 4 -35.81 -2.75 -8.66
C LEU A 4 -37.11 -2.86 -7.85
N HIS A 5 -37.07 -3.62 -6.75
CA HIS A 5 -38.15 -3.59 -5.77
C HIS A 5 -38.27 -2.20 -5.15
N PRO A 6 -39.47 -1.76 -4.72
CA PRO A 6 -39.66 -0.44 -4.11
C PRO A 6 -38.70 -0.15 -2.95
N GLU A 7 -38.40 -1.15 -2.12
CA GLU A 7 -37.44 -1.03 -1.00
C GLU A 7 -36.01 -0.78 -1.49
N GLN A 8 -35.56 -1.48 -2.53
CA GLN A 8 -34.24 -1.28 -3.12
C GLN A 8 -34.14 0.11 -3.73
N LEU A 9 -35.17 0.55 -4.47
CA LEU A 9 -35.21 1.88 -5.07
C LEU A 9 -35.18 2.98 -4.00
N ASN A 10 -36.01 2.86 -2.96
CA ASN A 10 -36.02 3.81 -1.85
C ASN A 10 -34.69 3.81 -1.09
N GLY A 11 -34.05 2.64 -0.92
CA GLY A 11 -32.71 2.54 -0.34
C GLY A 11 -31.65 3.28 -1.17
N LYS A 12 -31.72 3.21 -2.51
CA LYS A 12 -30.84 3.97 -3.41
C LYS A 12 -31.08 5.47 -3.32
N LEU A 13 -32.34 5.89 -3.31
CA LEU A 13 -32.70 7.30 -3.15
C LEU A 13 -32.25 7.84 -1.78
N GLN A 14 -32.42 7.06 -0.72
CA GLN A 14 -31.93 7.43 0.62
C GLN A 14 -30.41 7.54 0.64
N PHE A 15 -29.68 6.61 0.01
CA PHE A 15 -28.23 6.71 -0.12
C PHE A 15 -27.80 8.02 -0.79
N MET A 16 -28.50 8.45 -1.86
CA MET A 16 -28.21 9.73 -2.51
C MET A 16 -28.43 10.91 -1.56
N HIS A 17 -29.53 10.92 -0.80
CA HIS A 17 -29.78 11.95 0.21
C HIS A 17 -28.69 11.99 1.29
N ASP A 18 -28.24 10.83 1.75
CA ASP A 18 -27.17 10.72 2.74
C ASP A 18 -25.83 11.24 2.17
N TYR A 19 -25.49 10.86 0.93
CA TYR A 19 -24.26 11.32 0.26
C TYR A 19 -24.25 12.84 0.03
N ILE A 20 -25.40 13.41 -0.37
CA ILE A 20 -25.59 14.86 -0.49
C ILE A 20 -25.31 15.55 0.85
N SER A 21 -25.71 14.94 1.97
CA SER A 21 -25.59 15.50 3.31
C SER A 21 -24.23 15.24 3.99
N ALA A 22 -23.41 14.33 3.46
CA ALA A 22 -22.11 13.96 4.05
C ALA A 22 -21.10 15.14 4.08
N GLN A 23 -20.16 15.15 5.03
CA GLN A 23 -19.17 16.22 5.11
C GLN A 23 -18.13 16.16 3.98
N ASN A 24 -17.64 14.95 3.67
CA ASN A 24 -16.68 14.71 2.60
C ASN A 24 -17.02 13.41 1.83
N ALA A 25 -16.24 13.07 0.80
CA ALA A 25 -16.50 11.89 -0.02
C ALA A 25 -16.37 10.59 0.78
N ALA A 26 -15.37 10.48 1.64
CA ALA A 26 -15.16 9.30 2.49
C ALA A 26 -16.33 9.07 3.46
N ASP A 27 -16.89 10.12 4.06
CA ASP A 27 -18.07 10.04 4.94
C ASP A 27 -19.35 9.68 4.16
N GLY A 28 -19.43 10.00 2.87
CA GLY A 28 -20.55 9.64 1.99
C GLY A 28 -20.49 8.20 1.47
N SER A 29 -19.30 7.63 1.35
CA SER A 29 -19.08 6.25 0.86
C SER A 29 -19.33 5.22 1.97
N LYS A 30 -20.44 4.48 1.91
CA LYS A 30 -20.84 3.54 2.97
C LYS A 30 -20.04 2.23 2.97
N MET A 31 -19.72 1.69 1.79
CA MET A 31 -19.09 0.38 1.67
C MET A 31 -17.57 0.46 1.71
N ASP A 32 -17.03 1.48 1.03
CA ASP A 32 -15.60 1.67 0.80
C ASP A 32 -15.25 3.17 0.91
N ALA A 33 -15.10 3.62 2.15
CA ALA A 33 -14.67 4.99 2.42
C ALA A 33 -13.17 5.13 2.13
N ASN A 34 -12.81 6.03 1.22
CA ASN A 34 -11.42 6.18 0.81
C ASN A 34 -11.07 7.67 0.69
N ALA A 35 -10.04 8.10 1.42
CA ALA A 35 -9.59 9.50 1.43
C ALA A 35 -8.94 9.94 0.11
N ASN A 36 -8.72 9.01 -0.84
CA ASN A 36 -8.18 9.30 -2.15
C ASN A 36 -9.12 10.23 -2.97
N VAL A 37 -10.43 10.19 -2.75
CA VAL A 37 -11.37 11.18 -3.31
C VAL A 37 -11.45 12.42 -2.41
N THR A 38 -10.94 13.55 -2.88
CA THR A 38 -10.92 14.79 -2.08
C THR A 38 -12.29 15.50 -2.06
N GLN A 39 -13.01 15.51 -3.19
CA GLN A 39 -14.26 16.26 -3.34
C GLN A 39 -15.44 15.34 -3.58
N LYS A 40 -16.55 15.58 -2.87
CA LYS A 40 -17.83 14.96 -3.19
C LYS A 40 -18.26 15.37 -4.60
N ASN A 41 -18.61 14.40 -5.42
CA ASN A 41 -19.05 14.65 -6.79
C ASN A 41 -20.01 13.54 -7.25
N ILE A 42 -20.73 13.80 -8.34
CA ILE A 42 -21.75 12.87 -8.86
C ILE A 42 -21.15 11.55 -9.34
N ALA A 43 -19.96 11.55 -9.94
CA ALA A 43 -19.32 10.34 -10.46
C ALA A 43 -18.92 9.38 -9.34
N THR A 44 -18.44 9.89 -8.20
CA THR A 44 -18.19 9.07 -7.01
C THR A 44 -19.50 8.53 -6.44
N MET A 45 -20.55 9.35 -6.32
CA MET A 45 -21.86 8.87 -5.84
C MET A 45 -22.43 7.75 -6.73
N GLU A 46 -22.35 7.90 -8.05
CA GLU A 46 -22.79 6.88 -9.03
C GLU A 46 -21.95 5.60 -8.94
N ALA A 47 -20.65 5.70 -8.68
CA ALA A 47 -19.80 4.52 -8.46
C ALA A 47 -20.14 3.80 -7.15
N GLU A 48 -20.47 4.55 -6.09
CA GLU A 48 -20.79 3.99 -4.76
C GLU A 48 -22.19 3.37 -4.68
N ILE A 49 -23.17 3.94 -5.39
CA ILE A 49 -24.59 3.57 -5.23
C ILE A 49 -24.88 2.09 -5.53
N MET A 50 -24.02 1.42 -6.33
CA MET A 50 -24.19 0.01 -6.71
C MET A 50 -23.27 -0.95 -5.96
N LYS A 51 -22.39 -0.48 -5.07
CA LYS A 51 -21.36 -1.32 -4.43
C LYS A 51 -21.92 -2.45 -3.58
N ASP A 52 -23.06 -2.25 -2.93
CA ASP A 52 -23.80 -3.27 -2.18
C ASP A 52 -24.33 -4.42 -3.07
N PHE A 53 -24.68 -4.15 -4.33
CA PHE A 53 -25.05 -5.19 -5.30
C PHE A 53 -23.80 -5.93 -5.77
N PHE A 54 -22.71 -5.22 -6.04
CA PHE A 54 -21.44 -5.86 -6.41
C PHE A 54 -20.94 -6.82 -5.32
N VAL A 55 -21.04 -6.44 -4.05
CA VAL A 55 -20.66 -7.30 -2.91
C VAL A 55 -21.48 -8.59 -2.91
N GLN A 56 -22.80 -8.51 -3.11
CA GLN A 56 -23.67 -9.70 -3.16
C GLN A 56 -23.32 -10.61 -4.36
N ILE A 57 -23.08 -10.02 -5.53
CA ILE A 57 -22.70 -10.76 -6.73
C ILE A 57 -21.36 -11.46 -6.52
N ASN A 58 -20.38 -10.76 -5.97
CA ASN A 58 -19.04 -11.28 -5.72
C ASN A 58 -19.09 -12.44 -4.72
N ARG A 59 -19.75 -12.24 -3.57
CA ARG A 59 -19.96 -13.31 -2.56
C ARG A 59 -20.63 -14.54 -3.14
N ALA A 60 -21.70 -14.36 -3.93
CA ALA A 60 -22.39 -15.47 -4.57
C ALA A 60 -21.50 -16.20 -5.58
N GLN A 61 -20.70 -15.47 -6.36
CA GLN A 61 -19.75 -16.06 -7.30
C GLN A 61 -18.68 -16.87 -6.59
N VAL A 62 -18.04 -16.31 -5.57
CA VAL A 62 -16.98 -16.97 -4.80
C VAL A 62 -17.53 -18.17 -4.04
N SER A 63 -18.68 -18.03 -3.37
CA SER A 63 -19.36 -19.12 -2.68
C SER A 63 -19.68 -20.29 -3.62
N ARG A 64 -20.19 -20.02 -4.84
CA ARG A 64 -20.39 -21.06 -5.86
C ARG A 64 -19.10 -21.75 -6.27
N LYS A 65 -18.01 -21.00 -6.48
CA LYS A 65 -16.72 -21.60 -6.81
C LYS A 65 -16.16 -22.44 -5.66
N ILE A 66 -16.35 -22.00 -4.41
CA ILE A 66 -15.97 -22.78 -3.23
C ILE A 66 -16.75 -24.10 -3.21
N ALA A 67 -18.06 -24.07 -3.45
CA ALA A 67 -18.90 -25.27 -3.50
C ALA A 67 -18.51 -26.23 -4.64
N GLU A 68 -18.08 -25.68 -5.78
CA GLU A 68 -17.61 -26.43 -6.93
C GLU A 68 -16.28 -27.17 -6.68
N ILE A 69 -15.32 -26.50 -6.03
CA ILE A 69 -13.97 -27.04 -5.79
C ILE A 69 -13.92 -27.94 -4.55
N PHE A 70 -14.64 -27.55 -3.49
CA PHE A 70 -14.65 -28.24 -2.21
C PHE A 70 -16.02 -28.91 -2.01
N ASP A 71 -16.93 -28.24 -1.30
CA ASP A 71 -18.31 -28.67 -1.11
C ASP A 71 -19.19 -27.49 -0.61
N GLN A 72 -20.51 -27.71 -0.59
CA GLN A 72 -21.47 -26.71 -0.14
C GLN A 72 -21.26 -26.27 1.32
N SER A 73 -20.76 -27.15 2.19
CA SER A 73 -20.56 -26.82 3.62
C SER A 73 -19.45 -25.80 3.82
N VAL A 74 -18.39 -25.87 3.01
CA VAL A 74 -17.31 -24.87 3.00
C VAL A 74 -17.83 -23.53 2.43
N ALA A 75 -18.71 -23.58 1.43
CA ALA A 75 -19.31 -22.38 0.86
C ALA A 75 -20.28 -21.67 1.83
N ASP A 76 -21.03 -22.45 2.60
CA ASP A 76 -21.93 -21.93 3.64
C ASP A 76 -21.13 -21.36 4.81
N GLU A 77 -20.03 -22.02 5.21
CA GLU A 77 -19.13 -21.51 6.24
C GLU A 77 -18.48 -20.19 5.83
N TYR A 78 -18.03 -20.04 4.57
CA TYR A 78 -17.51 -18.78 4.05
C TYR A 78 -18.49 -17.61 4.26
N ILE A 79 -19.75 -17.81 3.90
CA ILE A 79 -20.79 -16.77 4.05
C ILE A 79 -21.06 -16.51 5.54
N ARG A 80 -21.17 -17.57 6.35
CA ARG A 80 -21.37 -17.46 7.80
C ARG A 80 -20.26 -16.64 8.46
N GLN A 81 -18.99 -16.89 8.13
CA GLN A 81 -17.86 -16.17 8.72
C GLN A 81 -17.87 -14.68 8.37
N ILE A 82 -18.31 -14.33 7.16
CA ILE A 82 -18.45 -12.94 6.74
C ILE A 82 -19.61 -12.26 7.51
N GLU A 83 -20.77 -12.92 7.58
CA GLU A 83 -21.96 -12.38 8.26
C GLU A 83 -21.77 -12.27 9.78
N ALA A 84 -20.99 -13.18 10.37
CA ALA A 84 -20.60 -13.17 11.78
C ALA A 84 -19.41 -12.22 12.06
N HIS A 85 -18.91 -11.50 11.05
CA HIS A 85 -17.77 -10.57 11.16
C HIS A 85 -16.48 -11.21 11.72
N GLU A 86 -16.31 -12.52 11.51
CA GLU A 86 -15.11 -13.26 11.89
C GLU A 86 -13.96 -13.02 10.91
N ILE A 87 -14.33 -12.84 9.63
CA ILE A 87 -13.41 -12.49 8.55
C ILE A 87 -13.92 -11.26 7.81
N TYR A 88 -13.01 -10.54 7.17
CA TYR A 88 -13.30 -9.44 6.28
C TYR A 88 -12.61 -9.66 4.93
N VAL A 89 -13.40 -9.78 3.87
CA VAL A 89 -12.88 -9.87 2.51
C VAL A 89 -12.67 -8.46 2.00
N HIS A 90 -11.43 -8.13 1.60
CA HIS A 90 -11.13 -6.79 1.08
C HIS A 90 -11.64 -6.63 -0.35
N ASP A 91 -11.99 -5.39 -0.70
CA ASP A 91 -12.39 -4.98 -2.05
C ASP A 91 -13.52 -5.80 -2.69
N GLU A 92 -14.43 -6.38 -1.90
CA GLU A 92 -15.60 -7.15 -2.40
C GLU A 92 -16.50 -6.37 -3.36
N THR A 93 -16.37 -5.04 -3.34
CA THR A 93 -17.05 -4.12 -4.27
C THR A 93 -16.49 -4.17 -5.70
N SER A 94 -15.43 -4.95 -5.94
CA SER A 94 -14.75 -5.15 -7.21
C SER A 94 -14.62 -6.65 -7.53
N LEU A 95 -14.71 -7.01 -8.81
CA LEU A 95 -14.48 -8.38 -9.31
C LEU A 95 -13.02 -8.60 -9.76
N LYS A 96 -12.16 -7.63 -9.52
CA LYS A 96 -10.79 -7.56 -10.02
C LYS A 96 -9.83 -8.19 -9.01
N PRO A 97 -8.63 -8.65 -9.43
CA PRO A 97 -7.55 -8.93 -8.50
C PRO A 97 -7.18 -7.68 -7.68
N TYR A 98 -6.54 -7.89 -6.53
CA TYR A 98 -6.25 -6.83 -5.57
C TYR A 98 -5.18 -5.86 -6.05
N CYS A 99 -3.88 -6.15 -5.88
CA CYS A 99 -2.81 -5.19 -6.14
C CYS A 99 -1.66 -5.80 -6.97
N VAL A 100 -0.85 -4.93 -7.57
CA VAL A 100 0.21 -5.36 -8.50
C VAL A 100 1.42 -4.42 -8.49
N SER A 101 2.61 -5.02 -8.52
CA SER A 101 3.83 -4.42 -9.05
C SER A 101 4.08 -5.04 -10.41
N VAL A 102 4.16 -4.23 -11.46
CA VAL A 102 4.35 -4.70 -12.84
C VAL A 102 5.78 -4.48 -13.30
N THR A 103 6.28 -5.36 -14.17
CA THR A 103 7.43 -4.99 -15.00
C THR A 103 6.99 -4.08 -16.14
N LEU A 104 7.77 -3.05 -16.43
CA LEU A 104 7.57 -2.13 -17.55
C LEU A 104 8.20 -2.66 -18.85
N TYR A 105 8.86 -3.83 -18.85
CA TYR A 105 9.53 -4.34 -20.04
C TYR A 105 8.58 -4.56 -21.24
N PRO A 106 7.37 -5.13 -21.08
CA PRO A 106 6.42 -5.23 -22.21
C PRO A 106 6.04 -3.87 -22.80
N PHE A 107 6.02 -2.82 -21.98
CA PHE A 107 5.74 -1.45 -22.45
C PHE A 107 6.87 -0.91 -23.34
N LEU A 108 8.13 -1.28 -23.10
CA LEU A 108 9.25 -0.93 -23.98
C LEU A 108 9.20 -1.63 -25.35
N LEU A 109 8.56 -2.79 -25.43
CA LEU A 109 8.47 -3.58 -26.67
C LEU A 109 7.23 -3.23 -27.49
N ASP A 110 6.08 -3.13 -26.83
CA ASP A 110 4.78 -3.13 -27.48
C ASP A 110 3.97 -1.84 -27.23
N GLY A 111 4.45 -0.95 -26.36
CA GLY A 111 3.66 0.20 -25.90
C GLY A 111 2.38 -0.26 -25.19
N LEU A 112 1.23 0.23 -25.65
CA LEU A 112 -0.10 -0.18 -25.15
C LEU A 112 -0.85 -1.08 -26.13
N SER A 113 -0.23 -1.52 -27.23
CA SER A 113 -0.90 -2.32 -28.26
C SER A 113 -1.50 -3.63 -27.72
N LYS A 114 -0.78 -4.30 -26.83
CA LYS A 114 -1.25 -5.53 -26.16
C LYS A 114 -2.35 -5.30 -25.11
N LEU A 115 -2.64 -4.05 -24.77
CA LEU A 115 -3.76 -3.66 -23.89
C LEU A 115 -4.95 -3.09 -24.68
N GLY A 116 -4.94 -3.22 -26.02
CA GLY A 116 -5.98 -2.70 -26.91
C GLY A 116 -5.84 -1.22 -27.27
N GLY A 117 -4.70 -0.59 -26.95
CA GLY A 117 -4.38 0.76 -27.41
C GLY A 117 -3.67 0.78 -28.77
N GLU A 118 -3.45 1.98 -29.32
CA GLU A 118 -2.72 2.16 -30.59
C GLU A 118 -1.26 2.62 -30.38
N SER A 119 -0.90 3.01 -29.16
CA SER A 119 0.44 3.49 -28.83
C SER A 119 1.48 2.38 -28.93
N LYS A 120 2.47 2.56 -29.81
CA LYS A 120 3.63 1.67 -29.94
C LYS A 120 4.69 1.97 -28.87
N ALA A 121 5.76 1.17 -28.86
CA ALA A 121 6.92 1.37 -27.99
C ALA A 121 7.43 2.82 -28.00
N PRO A 122 7.62 3.45 -26.82
CA PRO A 122 8.13 4.81 -26.75
C PRO A 122 9.54 4.91 -27.33
N GLN A 123 9.84 6.02 -28.02
CA GLN A 123 11.14 6.25 -28.65
C GLN A 123 11.92 7.40 -28.03
N HIS A 124 11.20 8.34 -27.42
CA HIS A 124 11.68 9.58 -26.82
C HIS A 124 11.09 9.74 -25.40
N LEU A 125 11.73 10.53 -24.55
CA LEU A 125 11.31 10.81 -23.18
C LEU A 125 9.88 11.34 -23.12
N ALA A 126 9.52 12.27 -24.01
CA ALA A 126 8.15 12.80 -24.10
C ALA A 126 7.12 11.70 -24.38
N SER A 127 7.42 10.79 -25.32
CA SER A 127 6.55 9.66 -25.67
C SER A 127 6.49 8.60 -24.56
N PHE A 128 7.59 8.39 -23.84
CA PHE A 128 7.65 7.53 -22.66
C PHE A 128 6.75 8.09 -21.55
N CYS A 129 6.94 9.35 -21.14
CA CYS A 129 6.13 9.98 -20.10
C CYS A 129 4.64 10.00 -20.46
N GLY A 130 4.29 10.44 -21.68
CA GLY A 130 2.90 10.50 -22.12
C GLY A 130 2.21 9.13 -22.16
N SER A 131 2.89 8.13 -22.72
CA SER A 131 2.32 6.77 -22.83
C SER A 131 2.33 6.04 -21.49
N PHE A 132 3.31 6.32 -20.62
CA PHE A 132 3.37 5.76 -19.26
C PHE A 132 2.17 6.19 -18.41
N ILE A 133 1.75 7.46 -18.50
CA ILE A 133 0.53 7.94 -17.81
C ILE A 133 -0.68 7.08 -18.22
N ASN A 134 -0.87 6.86 -19.53
CA ASN A 134 -1.95 6.02 -20.03
C ASN A 134 -1.81 4.56 -19.60
N LEU A 135 -0.59 4.02 -19.57
CA LEU A 135 -0.31 2.67 -19.10
C LEU A 135 -0.73 2.48 -17.64
N VAL A 136 -0.33 3.40 -16.75
CA VAL A 136 -0.66 3.34 -15.33
C VAL A 136 -2.19 3.40 -15.12
N PHE A 137 -2.91 4.25 -15.86
CA PHE A 137 -4.37 4.25 -15.82
C PHE A 137 -4.99 2.95 -16.35
N ALA A 138 -4.48 2.40 -17.46
CA ALA A 138 -4.99 1.18 -18.07
C ALA A 138 -4.80 -0.05 -17.18
N ILE A 139 -3.63 -0.18 -16.55
CA ILE A 139 -3.34 -1.23 -15.57
C ILE A 139 -4.22 -1.02 -14.34
N SER A 140 -4.23 0.20 -13.79
CA SER A 140 -5.00 0.51 -12.59
C SER A 140 -6.50 0.29 -12.74
N ALA A 141 -7.05 0.38 -13.95
CA ALA A 141 -8.47 0.08 -14.20
C ALA A 141 -8.80 -1.41 -14.04
N GLN A 142 -7.80 -2.30 -13.99
CA GLN A 142 -7.95 -3.76 -13.95
C GLN A 142 -7.57 -4.38 -12.59
N PHE A 143 -7.16 -3.55 -11.62
CA PHE A 143 -6.86 -3.96 -10.24
C PHE A 143 -7.66 -3.09 -9.26
N ALA A 144 -8.00 -3.63 -8.09
CA ALA A 144 -8.73 -2.87 -7.07
C ALA A 144 -7.82 -1.90 -6.29
N GLY A 145 -6.61 -2.36 -5.96
CA GLY A 145 -5.66 -1.69 -5.09
C GLY A 145 -4.59 -0.89 -5.82
N ALA A 146 -3.37 -0.93 -5.27
CA ALA A 146 -2.22 -0.15 -5.72
C ALA A 146 -1.55 -0.75 -6.97
N VAL A 147 -0.90 0.13 -7.73
CA VAL A 147 -0.06 -0.20 -8.88
C VAL A 147 1.34 0.34 -8.62
N ALA A 148 2.32 -0.56 -8.52
CA ALA A 148 3.73 -0.21 -8.39
C ALA A 148 4.45 -0.36 -9.74
N THR A 149 5.30 0.62 -10.05
CA THR A 149 6.18 0.60 -11.24
C THR A 149 7.60 0.93 -10.79
N VAL A 150 8.24 -0.02 -10.13
CA VAL A 150 9.51 0.21 -9.44
C VAL A 150 10.69 0.50 -10.40
N GLU A 151 10.50 0.24 -11.70
CA GLU A 151 11.48 0.52 -12.77
C GLU A 151 11.36 1.94 -13.37
N PHE A 152 10.40 2.76 -12.91
CA PHE A 152 10.05 4.03 -13.57
C PHE A 152 11.24 4.98 -13.76
N LEU A 153 12.03 5.23 -12.70
CA LEU A 153 13.16 6.16 -12.77
C LEU A 153 14.32 5.60 -13.61
N THR A 154 14.58 4.30 -13.55
CA THR A 154 15.58 3.63 -14.40
C THR A 154 15.24 3.77 -15.88
N TYR A 155 13.95 3.63 -16.24
CA TYR A 155 13.52 3.75 -17.63
C TYR A 155 13.44 5.21 -18.07
N PHE A 156 13.05 6.12 -17.16
CA PHE A 156 13.11 7.56 -17.39
C PHE A 156 14.54 8.00 -17.72
N ASP A 157 15.54 7.57 -16.94
CA ASP A 157 16.95 7.85 -17.17
C ASP A 157 17.40 7.41 -18.57
N TYR A 158 17.03 6.20 -18.99
CA TYR A 158 17.35 5.69 -20.33
C TYR A 158 16.86 6.61 -21.44
N PHE A 159 15.59 7.02 -21.40
CA PHE A 159 15.04 7.92 -22.43
C PHE A 159 15.60 9.34 -22.33
N ALA A 160 15.90 9.82 -21.12
CA ALA A 160 16.53 11.12 -20.92
C ALA A 160 17.93 11.17 -21.53
N ARG A 161 18.77 10.15 -21.28
CA ARG A 161 20.10 10.05 -21.89
C ARG A 161 20.03 9.89 -23.40
N LYS A 162 19.05 9.11 -23.90
CA LYS A 162 18.84 8.92 -25.34
C LYS A 162 18.52 10.23 -26.06
N ASP A 163 17.70 11.08 -25.47
CA ASP A 163 17.28 12.34 -26.10
C ASP A 163 18.26 13.50 -25.85
N TYR A 164 18.89 13.58 -24.68
CA TYR A 164 19.64 14.77 -24.24
C TYR A 164 21.13 14.49 -23.91
N GLY A 165 21.60 13.25 -23.98
CA GLY A 165 22.96 12.83 -23.63
C GLY A 165 23.16 12.56 -22.12
N ASP A 166 24.35 12.10 -21.74
CA ASP A 166 24.62 11.66 -20.35
C ASP A 166 24.60 12.79 -19.31
N ASP A 167 24.84 14.04 -19.73
CA ASP A 167 24.82 15.24 -18.88
C ASP A 167 23.46 15.98 -18.92
N TYR A 168 22.36 15.24 -19.13
CA TYR A 168 21.03 15.81 -19.34
C TYR A 168 20.48 16.59 -18.13
N LEU A 169 20.91 16.27 -16.90
CA LEU A 169 20.46 17.00 -15.71
C LEU A 169 21.12 18.38 -15.63
N GLU A 170 22.38 18.47 -16.04
CA GLU A 170 23.16 19.69 -16.08
C GLU A 170 22.74 20.59 -17.26
N THR A 171 22.44 19.98 -18.41
CA THR A 171 22.12 20.70 -19.65
C THR A 171 20.63 20.98 -19.86
N HIS A 172 19.75 20.10 -19.38
CA HIS A 172 18.29 20.11 -19.63
C HIS A 172 17.46 19.88 -18.35
N GLY A 173 18.00 20.20 -17.18
CA GLY A 173 17.33 19.93 -15.90
C GLY A 173 15.92 20.52 -15.76
N LYS A 174 15.61 21.63 -16.46
CA LYS A 174 14.26 22.21 -16.48
C LYS A 174 13.27 21.35 -17.27
N GLU A 175 13.68 20.88 -18.44
CA GLU A 175 12.91 19.98 -19.30
C GLU A 175 12.64 18.65 -18.58
N ILE A 176 13.64 18.13 -17.85
CA ILE A 176 13.51 16.92 -17.03
C ILE A 176 12.49 17.12 -15.90
N ALA A 177 12.59 18.23 -15.17
CA ALA A 177 11.60 18.57 -14.14
C ALA A 177 10.19 18.69 -14.74
N ASN A 178 10.05 19.25 -15.95
CA ASN A 178 8.75 19.35 -16.63
C ASN A 178 8.18 17.98 -17.00
N HIS A 179 9.01 17.05 -17.47
CA HIS A 179 8.58 15.68 -17.76
C HIS A 179 8.14 14.93 -16.49
N MET A 180 8.89 15.06 -15.39
CA MET A 180 8.47 14.53 -14.08
C MET A 180 7.17 15.18 -13.60
N GLN A 181 7.06 16.50 -13.72
CA GLN A 181 5.86 17.25 -13.37
C GLN A 181 4.64 16.76 -14.15
N GLN A 182 4.77 16.55 -15.46
CA GLN A 182 3.70 16.02 -16.29
C GLN A 182 3.18 14.69 -15.76
N VAL A 183 4.07 13.73 -15.48
CA VAL A 183 3.68 12.39 -14.99
C VAL A 183 3.04 12.48 -13.61
N VAL A 184 3.72 13.13 -12.66
CA VAL A 184 3.28 13.21 -11.26
C VAL A 184 1.94 13.93 -11.15
N TYR A 185 1.77 15.10 -11.77
CA TYR A 185 0.50 15.82 -11.70
C TYR A 185 -0.62 15.06 -12.39
N SER A 186 -0.38 14.45 -13.56
CA SER A 186 -1.41 13.71 -14.30
C SER A 186 -1.94 12.53 -13.50
N ILE A 187 -1.07 11.76 -12.83
CA ILE A 187 -1.48 10.61 -12.02
C ILE A 187 -2.21 11.03 -10.74
N ASN A 188 -1.91 12.23 -10.20
CA ASN A 188 -2.64 12.78 -9.06
C ASN A 188 -3.99 13.40 -9.44
N GLN A 189 -4.30 13.60 -10.73
CA GLN A 189 -5.62 14.11 -11.13
C GLN A 189 -6.71 13.05 -10.91
N PRO A 190 -7.95 13.47 -10.60
CA PRO A 190 -9.08 12.55 -10.46
C PRO A 190 -9.26 11.70 -11.72
N ALA A 191 -9.25 10.37 -11.58
CA ALA A 191 -9.44 9.47 -12.70
C ALA A 191 -10.93 9.18 -12.90
N ALA A 192 -11.51 9.65 -14.01
CA ALA A 192 -12.93 9.46 -14.30
C ALA A 192 -13.33 7.96 -14.29
N ALA A 193 -12.51 7.09 -14.89
CA ALA A 193 -12.76 5.65 -14.96
C ALA A 193 -12.63 4.90 -13.60
N ARG A 194 -12.20 5.58 -12.54
CA ARG A 194 -12.09 5.02 -11.18
C ARG A 194 -13.01 5.74 -10.18
N GLY A 195 -14.14 6.28 -10.64
CA GLY A 195 -15.07 6.98 -9.75
C GLY A 195 -14.42 8.21 -9.09
N TYR A 196 -13.58 8.93 -9.84
CA TYR A 196 -12.80 10.10 -9.42
C TYR A 196 -11.65 9.83 -8.44
N GLN A 197 -11.29 8.56 -8.21
CA GLN A 197 -10.08 8.22 -7.45
C GLN A 197 -8.83 8.35 -8.33
N SER A 198 -7.82 9.07 -7.85
CA SER A 198 -6.50 9.09 -8.48
C SER A 198 -5.85 7.70 -8.39
N VAL A 199 -4.91 7.38 -9.27
CA VAL A 199 -4.27 6.05 -9.22
C VAL A 199 -3.37 5.97 -7.99
N PHE A 200 -3.57 4.95 -7.16
CA PHE A 200 -2.63 4.61 -6.10
C PHE A 200 -1.36 4.06 -6.73
N TRP A 201 -0.40 4.96 -6.94
CA TRP A 201 0.84 4.69 -7.64
C TRP A 201 2.05 4.68 -6.69
N ASN A 202 2.89 3.67 -6.82
CA ASN A 202 4.12 3.51 -6.04
C ASN A 202 5.36 3.45 -6.95
N ILE A 203 6.46 4.07 -6.50
CA ILE A 203 7.79 3.94 -7.10
C ILE A 203 8.84 3.70 -6.01
N SER A 204 10.01 3.24 -6.44
CA SER A 204 11.16 3.03 -5.56
C SER A 204 12.36 3.89 -5.98
N VAL A 205 13.17 4.26 -5.01
CA VAL A 205 14.56 4.72 -5.19
C VAL A 205 15.47 3.73 -4.47
N TYR A 206 16.64 3.48 -5.03
CA TYR A 206 17.53 2.40 -4.59
C TYR A 206 18.88 2.94 -4.15
N ASP A 207 19.49 2.28 -3.16
CA ASP A 207 20.94 2.35 -2.99
C ASP A 207 21.67 1.59 -4.11
N GLN A 208 23.00 1.74 -4.17
CA GLN A 208 23.78 1.10 -5.23
C GLN A 208 23.65 -0.43 -5.21
N TYR A 209 23.65 -1.03 -4.03
CA TYR A 209 23.71 -2.49 -3.91
C TYR A 209 22.38 -3.16 -4.26
N TYR A 210 21.25 -2.54 -3.89
CA TYR A 210 19.93 -2.95 -4.34
C TYR A 210 19.79 -2.77 -5.85
N PHE A 211 20.25 -1.64 -6.38
CA PHE A 211 20.21 -1.38 -7.81
C PHE A 211 21.00 -2.44 -8.58
N ASP A 212 22.24 -2.73 -8.15
CA ASP A 212 23.10 -3.73 -8.79
C ASP A 212 22.46 -5.12 -8.75
N ALA A 213 21.83 -5.50 -7.63
CA ALA A 213 21.16 -6.79 -7.51
C ALA A 213 19.89 -6.91 -8.38
N MET A 214 19.15 -5.81 -8.56
CA MET A 214 17.93 -5.79 -9.37
C MET A 214 18.19 -5.61 -10.86
N PHE A 215 19.16 -4.79 -11.23
CA PHE A 215 19.33 -4.28 -12.59
C PHE A 215 20.71 -4.61 -13.20
N GLY A 216 21.62 -5.27 -12.48
CA GLY A 216 22.98 -5.56 -12.96
C GLY A 216 23.03 -6.38 -14.26
N ASP A 217 22.08 -7.30 -14.42
CA ASP A 217 21.91 -8.14 -15.62
C ASP A 217 20.80 -7.66 -16.55
N PHE A 218 20.11 -6.57 -16.20
CA PHE A 218 19.06 -6.00 -17.05
C PHE A 218 19.66 -5.31 -18.28
N VAL A 219 18.98 -5.46 -19.43
CA VAL A 219 19.29 -4.74 -20.67
C VAL A 219 18.02 -4.18 -21.29
N PHE A 220 18.12 -2.97 -21.86
CA PHE A 220 17.07 -2.37 -22.67
C PHE A 220 16.93 -3.10 -24.03
N PRO A 221 15.86 -2.84 -24.80
CA PRO A 221 15.66 -3.48 -26.11
C PRO A 221 16.80 -3.25 -27.12
N ASP A 222 17.61 -2.22 -26.93
CA ASP A 222 18.81 -1.93 -27.74
C ASP A 222 20.10 -2.55 -27.18
N PHE A 223 19.99 -3.44 -26.19
CA PHE A 223 21.08 -4.11 -25.46
C PHE A 223 21.96 -3.18 -24.62
N SER A 224 21.62 -1.90 -24.49
CA SER A 224 22.28 -1.02 -23.53
C SER A 224 21.91 -1.42 -22.09
N LYS A 225 22.81 -1.12 -21.15
CA LYS A 225 22.59 -1.34 -19.72
C LYS A 225 22.21 -0.04 -19.01
N PRO A 226 21.45 -0.11 -17.90
CA PRO A 226 21.31 1.00 -16.97
C PRO A 226 22.67 1.50 -16.47
N VAL A 227 22.80 2.80 -16.26
CA VAL A 227 24.04 3.43 -15.77
C VAL A 227 23.79 3.95 -14.35
N TRP A 228 24.27 3.23 -13.34
CA TRP A 228 24.05 3.56 -11.93
C TRP A 228 24.34 5.02 -11.61
N ALA A 229 25.50 5.54 -12.04
CA ALA A 229 25.89 6.92 -11.75
C ALA A 229 24.88 7.96 -12.27
N SER A 230 24.22 7.68 -13.41
CA SER A 230 23.18 8.55 -13.97
C SER A 230 21.86 8.39 -13.22
N VAL A 231 21.45 7.15 -12.94
CA VAL A 231 20.23 6.85 -12.19
C VAL A 231 20.31 7.43 -10.77
N ALA A 232 21.44 7.30 -10.08
CA ALA A 232 21.66 7.86 -8.75
C ALA A 232 21.49 9.40 -8.75
N LYS A 233 22.09 10.10 -9.72
CA LYS A 233 21.89 11.55 -9.91
C LYS A 233 20.41 11.88 -10.14
N LEU A 234 19.71 11.09 -10.96
CA LEU A 234 18.28 11.29 -11.24
C LEU A 234 17.40 11.05 -10.02
N GLN A 235 17.66 10.01 -9.24
CA GLN A 235 16.92 9.72 -7.98
C GLN A 235 17.06 10.89 -7.01
N ASN A 236 18.28 11.39 -6.81
CA ASN A 236 18.55 12.53 -5.95
C ASN A 236 17.93 13.83 -6.48
N PHE A 237 17.96 14.04 -7.80
CA PHE A 237 17.25 15.14 -8.43
C PHE A 237 15.73 15.05 -8.21
N PHE A 238 15.14 13.87 -8.42
CA PHE A 238 13.72 13.60 -8.24
C PHE A 238 13.28 13.86 -6.79
N LEU A 239 14.00 13.33 -5.80
CA LEU A 239 13.66 13.52 -4.38
C LEU A 239 13.64 15.01 -4.00
N LYS A 240 14.67 15.76 -4.37
CA LYS A 240 14.76 17.21 -4.13
C LYS A 240 13.64 17.96 -4.85
N TRP A 241 13.46 17.70 -6.15
CA TRP A 241 12.42 18.33 -6.95
C TRP A 241 11.04 18.04 -6.37
N PHE A 242 10.72 16.78 -6.06
CA PHE A 242 9.42 16.36 -5.56
C PHE A 242 9.15 16.94 -4.16
N ASN A 243 10.18 17.01 -3.32
CA ASN A 243 10.10 17.65 -2.02
C ASN A 243 9.77 19.15 -2.14
N GLN A 244 10.37 19.85 -3.10
CA GLN A 244 10.03 21.26 -3.37
C GLN A 244 8.66 21.41 -4.02
N GLU A 245 8.28 20.53 -4.93
CA GLU A 245 6.98 20.56 -5.60
C GLU A 245 5.84 20.34 -4.59
N ARG A 246 6.09 19.56 -3.52
CA ARG A 246 5.18 19.38 -2.39
C ARG A 246 4.89 20.62 -1.55
N THR A 247 5.62 21.72 -1.76
CA THR A 247 5.29 23.03 -1.18
C THR A 247 4.23 23.78 -1.99
N LYS A 248 3.99 23.36 -3.24
CA LYS A 248 3.00 23.95 -4.16
C LYS A 248 1.68 23.16 -4.17
N ALA A 249 1.77 21.84 -4.06
CA ALA A 249 0.62 20.94 -4.01
C ALA A 249 0.96 19.68 -3.18
N VAL A 250 0.01 19.12 -2.44
CA VAL A 250 0.29 17.97 -1.53
C VAL A 250 0.88 16.75 -2.26
N LEU A 251 0.44 16.49 -3.50
CA LEU A 251 0.89 15.39 -4.36
C LEU A 251 1.03 14.05 -3.60
N THR A 252 -0.13 13.42 -3.36
CA THR A 252 -0.25 12.14 -2.65
C THR A 252 0.56 11.04 -3.32
N PHE A 253 0.57 11.01 -4.66
CA PHE A 253 1.29 10.01 -5.45
C PHE A 253 2.48 10.63 -6.22
N PRO A 254 3.51 9.84 -6.58
CA PRO A 254 3.70 8.47 -6.14
C PRO A 254 3.96 8.38 -4.63
N VAL A 255 3.57 7.27 -4.02
CA VAL A 255 4.17 6.84 -2.75
C VAL A 255 5.58 6.35 -3.08
N VAL A 256 6.57 7.00 -2.48
CA VAL A 256 8.00 6.73 -2.71
C VAL A 256 8.53 5.83 -1.61
N THR A 257 9.28 4.80 -1.98
CA THR A 257 10.02 3.94 -1.05
C THR A 257 11.51 3.99 -1.35
N ALA A 258 12.33 4.33 -0.36
CA ALA A 258 13.78 4.22 -0.42
C ALA A 258 14.23 2.83 0.06
N ALA A 259 14.74 2.02 -0.86
CA ALA A 259 15.20 0.66 -0.58
C ALA A 259 16.72 0.63 -0.39
N MET A 260 17.18 0.12 0.76
CA MET A 260 18.59 0.08 1.15
C MET A 260 18.97 -1.29 1.72
N LEU A 261 20.07 -1.86 1.25
CA LEU A 261 20.56 -3.12 1.80
C LEU A 261 21.24 -2.85 3.13
N THR A 262 21.07 -3.78 4.07
CA THR A 262 21.73 -3.76 5.36
C THR A 262 22.78 -4.86 5.48
N ASP A 263 23.85 -4.58 6.20
CA ASP A 263 24.88 -5.55 6.57
C ASP A 263 25.35 -5.25 8.00
N GLY A 264 25.44 -6.28 8.84
CA GLY A 264 25.86 -6.15 10.23
C GLY A 264 25.05 -5.12 11.06
N GLY A 265 23.75 -4.98 10.79
CA GLY A 265 22.87 -4.02 11.49
C GLY A 265 23.07 -2.56 11.08
N LYS A 266 23.63 -2.29 9.89
CA LYS A 266 23.78 -0.93 9.33
C LYS A 266 23.38 -0.92 7.86
N CYS A 267 23.02 0.25 7.33
CA CYS A 267 22.87 0.43 5.89
C CYS A 267 24.23 0.24 5.20
N LYS A 268 24.27 -0.60 4.17
CA LYS A 268 25.49 -0.98 3.45
C LYS A 268 26.03 0.18 2.60
N ASP A 269 25.13 0.93 1.97
CA ASP A 269 25.44 2.19 1.32
C ASP A 269 25.28 3.34 2.32
N THR A 270 26.38 3.71 2.96
CA THR A 270 26.36 4.79 3.96
C THR A 270 26.08 6.14 3.34
N VAL A 271 26.55 6.37 2.10
CA VAL A 271 26.38 7.65 1.40
C VAL A 271 24.91 7.86 1.07
N PHE A 272 24.25 6.86 0.46
CA PHE A 272 22.83 6.95 0.17
C PHE A 272 21.98 7.10 1.44
N ALA A 273 22.33 6.40 2.51
CA ALA A 273 21.64 6.55 3.79
C ALA A 273 21.81 7.96 4.42
N ASP A 274 22.97 8.60 4.26
CA ASP A 274 23.17 10.00 4.66
C ASP A 274 22.33 10.96 3.78
N GLU A 275 22.26 10.69 2.47
CA GLU A 275 21.39 11.44 1.56
C GLU A 275 19.90 11.31 1.94
N MET A 276 19.43 10.10 2.28
CA MET A 276 18.05 9.91 2.74
C MET A 276 17.79 10.62 4.08
N ALA A 277 18.74 10.57 5.01
CA ALA A 277 18.63 11.29 6.28
C ALA A 277 18.53 12.80 6.07
N LYS A 278 19.29 13.35 5.12
CA LYS A 278 19.23 14.76 4.72
C LYS A 278 17.87 15.10 4.10
N GLU A 279 17.38 14.30 3.16
CA GLU A 279 16.07 14.53 2.53
C GLU A 279 14.94 14.53 3.58
N LEU A 280 14.97 13.59 4.53
CA LEU A 280 14.01 13.57 5.66
C LEU A 280 14.11 14.84 6.53
N ALA A 281 15.34 15.31 6.82
CA ALA A 281 15.57 16.55 7.56
C ALA A 281 15.04 17.80 6.83
N GLU A 282 15.06 17.79 5.50
CA GLU A 282 14.46 18.83 4.64
C GLU A 282 12.93 18.68 4.47
N GLY A 283 12.30 17.80 5.28
CA GLY A 283 10.87 17.57 5.32
C GLY A 283 10.35 16.72 4.16
N ASN A 284 11.22 15.98 3.47
CA ASN A 284 10.78 14.98 2.50
C ASN A 284 10.06 13.84 3.22
N SER A 285 9.18 13.17 2.49
CA SER A 285 8.32 12.14 3.05
C SER A 285 8.26 10.95 2.09
N PHE A 286 8.86 9.85 2.52
CA PHE A 286 8.89 8.55 1.83
C PHE A 286 8.83 7.42 2.86
N PHE A 287 8.66 6.19 2.40
CA PHE A 287 8.93 5.00 3.20
C PHE A 287 10.40 4.61 3.07
N VAL A 288 10.93 3.98 4.09
CA VAL A 288 12.24 3.34 4.07
C VAL A 288 12.02 1.84 4.13
N TYR A 289 12.68 1.12 3.24
CA TYR A 289 12.72 -0.33 3.19
C TYR A 289 14.15 -0.82 3.39
N LEU A 290 14.38 -1.58 4.45
CA LEU A 290 15.66 -2.17 4.81
C LEU A 290 15.59 -3.69 4.69
N SER A 291 16.57 -4.31 4.03
CA SER A 291 16.72 -5.77 4.04
C SER A 291 18.18 -6.17 4.00
N ASP A 292 18.49 -7.31 4.60
CA ASP A 292 19.76 -8.02 4.49
C ASP A 292 19.88 -8.86 3.21
N ASN A 293 18.83 -8.90 2.37
CA ASN A 293 18.76 -9.68 1.14
C ASN A 293 18.12 -8.85 0.00
N PRO A 294 18.76 -8.76 -1.18
CA PRO A 294 18.21 -8.09 -2.35
C PRO A 294 16.92 -8.69 -2.93
N ASP A 295 16.63 -9.97 -2.68
CA ASP A 295 15.43 -10.66 -3.18
C ASP A 295 14.13 -10.18 -2.49
N SER A 296 14.28 -9.32 -1.48
CA SER A 296 13.20 -8.80 -0.66
C SER A 296 12.93 -7.34 -1.04
N LEU A 297 11.70 -7.03 -1.43
CA LEU A 297 11.20 -5.67 -1.68
C LEU A 297 9.76 -5.52 -1.20
N ALA A 298 9.41 -4.30 -0.78
CA ALA A 298 8.02 -3.92 -0.58
C ALA A 298 7.33 -3.66 -1.93
N SER A 299 6.22 -4.34 -2.19
CA SER A 299 5.47 -4.25 -3.45
C SER A 299 4.04 -3.82 -3.20
N CYS A 300 3.79 -2.51 -3.22
CA CYS A 300 2.55 -1.80 -2.81
C CYS A 300 2.64 -1.19 -1.41
N CYS A 301 1.55 -1.21 -0.63
CA CYS A 301 1.42 -0.46 0.63
C CYS A 301 2.32 -0.99 1.75
N ARG A 302 2.32 -2.31 2.00
CA ARG A 302 3.12 -2.98 3.06
C ARG A 302 3.62 -4.37 2.67
N LEU A 303 3.17 -4.89 1.52
CA LEU A 303 3.45 -6.24 1.06
C LEU A 303 4.95 -6.49 0.90
N ARG A 304 5.53 -7.38 1.69
CA ARG A 304 6.90 -7.88 1.55
C ARG A 304 6.89 -9.15 0.70
N ASN A 305 7.84 -9.26 -0.23
CA ASN A 305 8.17 -10.54 -0.85
C ASN A 305 9.43 -11.10 -0.20
N ALA A 306 9.40 -12.35 0.24
CA ALA A 306 10.61 -13.15 0.40
C ALA A 306 10.56 -14.22 -0.69
N ILE A 307 11.44 -14.12 -1.69
CA ILE A 307 11.53 -15.13 -2.74
C ILE A 307 12.37 -16.28 -2.17
N GLU A 308 11.75 -17.43 -1.87
CA GLU A 308 12.48 -18.64 -1.43
C GLU A 308 13.22 -19.32 -2.60
N ASP A 309 12.86 -18.97 -3.83
CA ASP A 309 13.42 -19.60 -5.03
C ASP A 309 14.67 -18.84 -5.49
N ARG A 310 15.85 -19.41 -5.22
CA ARG A 310 17.16 -19.00 -5.79
C ARG A 310 17.25 -19.18 -7.30
N THR A 311 16.12 -19.38 -7.98
CA THR A 311 15.99 -19.45 -9.41
C THR A 311 15.73 -18.04 -9.94
N PHE A 312 16.80 -17.24 -9.97
CA PHE A 312 16.87 -16.13 -10.93
C PHE A 312 16.49 -16.71 -12.29
N SER A 313 15.29 -16.36 -12.78
CA SER A 313 14.83 -16.79 -14.09
C SER A 313 15.81 -16.19 -15.10
N TYR A 314 16.66 -17.07 -15.66
CA TYR A 314 17.70 -16.80 -16.65
C TYR A 314 17.18 -16.18 -17.96
N THR A 315 15.93 -15.73 -18.00
CA THR A 315 15.28 -15.32 -19.25
C THR A 315 15.03 -13.81 -19.33
N LEU A 316 14.85 -13.09 -18.22
CA LEU A 316 14.68 -11.63 -18.19
C LEU A 316 15.07 -11.13 -16.78
N GLY A 317 16.20 -10.43 -16.64
CA GLY A 317 16.83 -10.03 -15.37
C GLY A 317 16.06 -9.03 -14.48
N ALA A 318 14.77 -9.27 -14.23
CA ALA A 318 13.87 -8.43 -13.43
C ALA A 318 12.95 -9.28 -12.51
N GLY A 319 13.42 -10.47 -12.07
CA GLY A 319 12.62 -11.46 -11.35
C GLY A 319 11.90 -10.94 -10.09
N GLY A 320 12.52 -10.02 -9.35
CA GLY A 320 11.97 -9.41 -8.13
C GLY A 320 11.08 -8.17 -8.32
N VAL A 321 10.87 -7.72 -9.56
CA VAL A 321 10.11 -6.48 -9.89
C VAL A 321 8.59 -6.73 -9.93
N ALA A 322 8.17 -7.89 -10.43
CA ALA A 322 6.77 -8.19 -10.70
C ALA A 322 6.19 -9.12 -9.63
N THR A 323 5.19 -8.66 -8.88
CA THR A 323 4.52 -9.40 -7.79
C THR A 323 3.21 -8.69 -7.41
N GLY A 324 2.54 -9.12 -6.34
CA GLY A 324 1.36 -8.47 -5.79
C GLY A 324 0.52 -9.44 -4.98
N SER A 325 -0.75 -9.11 -4.80
CA SER A 325 -1.71 -10.02 -4.18
C SER A 325 -2.98 -10.07 -5.03
N ILE A 326 -3.51 -11.29 -5.20
CA ILE A 326 -4.77 -11.51 -5.92
C ILE A 326 -5.95 -11.17 -5.02
N ASN A 327 -5.85 -11.49 -3.73
CA ASN A 327 -6.94 -11.35 -2.77
C ASN A 327 -6.40 -11.23 -1.34
N VAL A 328 -7.09 -10.45 -0.51
CA VAL A 328 -6.82 -10.33 0.93
C VAL A 328 -8.09 -10.67 1.72
N ILE A 329 -8.00 -11.63 2.64
CA ILE A 329 -9.05 -11.91 3.63
C ILE A 329 -8.44 -11.71 5.02
N THR A 330 -8.98 -10.76 5.79
CA THR A 330 -8.50 -10.46 7.13
C THR A 330 -9.25 -11.22 8.20
N ILE A 331 -8.52 -11.78 9.16
CA ILE A 331 -9.07 -12.36 10.39
C ILE A 331 -9.28 -11.24 11.41
N ASN A 332 -10.45 -11.22 12.05
CA ASN A 332 -10.68 -10.40 13.24
C ASN A 332 -10.08 -11.12 14.47
N MET A 333 -8.83 -10.77 14.81
CA MET A 333 -8.08 -11.42 15.89
C MET A 333 -8.75 -11.26 17.26
N ASN A 334 -9.43 -10.13 17.49
CA ASN A 334 -10.07 -9.86 18.77
C ASN A 334 -11.21 -10.84 19.05
N ARG A 335 -12.08 -11.09 18.06
CA ARG A 335 -13.12 -12.14 18.17
C ARG A 335 -12.52 -13.51 18.31
N LEU A 336 -11.55 -13.85 17.44
CA LEU A 336 -10.94 -15.19 17.42
C LEU A 336 -10.42 -15.59 18.80
N GLU A 337 -9.70 -14.69 19.47
CA GLU A 337 -9.11 -14.92 20.79
C GLU A 337 -10.17 -14.96 21.90
N GLN A 338 -11.16 -14.06 21.89
CA GLN A 338 -12.24 -14.07 22.89
C GLN A 338 -13.17 -15.29 22.78
N ASP A 339 -13.38 -15.80 21.57
CA ASP A 339 -14.14 -17.02 21.31
C ASP A 339 -13.35 -18.30 21.65
N GLY A 340 -12.03 -18.20 21.83
CA GLY A 340 -11.14 -19.36 22.01
C GLY A 340 -11.09 -20.28 20.79
N ARG A 341 -11.24 -19.71 19.58
CA ARG A 341 -11.21 -20.47 18.32
C ARG A 341 -9.79 -20.87 17.95
N ASP A 342 -9.66 -22.02 17.28
CA ASP A 342 -8.37 -22.51 16.79
C ASP A 342 -7.92 -21.72 15.55
N LEU A 343 -6.89 -20.90 15.73
CA LEU A 343 -6.32 -20.07 14.67
C LEU A 343 -5.90 -20.88 13.44
N ALA A 344 -5.28 -22.05 13.62
CA ALA A 344 -4.82 -22.86 12.50
C ALA A 344 -6.00 -23.38 11.67
N ALA A 345 -7.08 -23.78 12.35
CA ALA A 345 -8.31 -24.22 11.69
C ALA A 345 -8.99 -23.08 10.91
N GLU A 346 -9.06 -21.87 11.48
CA GLU A 346 -9.66 -20.73 10.80
C GLU A 346 -8.83 -20.27 9.59
N VAL A 347 -7.50 -20.27 9.71
CA VAL A 347 -6.59 -19.96 8.59
C VAL A 347 -6.75 -21.00 7.47
N ALA A 348 -6.86 -22.29 7.79
CA ALA A 348 -7.06 -23.35 6.79
C ALA A 348 -8.37 -23.20 6.00
N LYS A 349 -9.43 -22.67 6.62
CA LYS A 349 -10.68 -22.32 5.91
C LYS A 349 -10.44 -21.18 4.92
N ILE A 350 -9.74 -20.12 5.34
CA ILE A 350 -9.43 -18.98 4.48
C ILE A 350 -8.58 -19.38 3.27
N HIS A 351 -7.61 -20.28 3.45
CA HIS A 351 -6.85 -20.83 2.33
C HIS A 351 -7.74 -21.45 1.25
N LYS A 352 -8.78 -22.19 1.64
CA LYS A 352 -9.77 -22.76 0.69
C LYS A 352 -10.52 -21.65 -0.04
N TYR A 353 -11.01 -20.63 0.67
CA TYR A 353 -11.75 -19.53 0.06
C TYR A 353 -10.91 -18.77 -0.96
N GLN A 354 -9.66 -18.46 -0.61
CA GLN A 354 -8.74 -17.75 -1.48
C GLN A 354 -8.29 -18.61 -2.67
N TYR A 355 -8.11 -19.91 -2.47
CA TYR A 355 -7.81 -20.83 -3.58
C TYR A 355 -8.94 -20.87 -4.60
N ALA A 356 -10.20 -20.88 -4.15
CA ALA A 356 -11.35 -20.77 -5.05
C ALA A 356 -11.35 -19.44 -5.83
N TYR A 357 -11.03 -18.32 -5.17
CA TYR A 357 -10.88 -17.02 -5.85
C TYR A 357 -9.74 -17.03 -6.88
N ARG A 358 -8.60 -17.66 -6.57
CA ARG A 358 -7.48 -17.87 -7.50
C ARG A 358 -7.93 -18.62 -8.76
N LYS A 359 -8.78 -19.65 -8.63
CA LYS A 359 -9.33 -20.40 -9.77
C LYS A 359 -10.30 -19.59 -10.62
N LEU A 360 -11.12 -18.72 -10.01
CA LEU A 360 -11.92 -17.76 -10.79
C LEU A 360 -11.04 -16.84 -11.65
N MET A 361 -9.91 -16.37 -11.12
CA MET A 361 -8.97 -15.54 -11.90
C MET A 361 -8.32 -16.32 -13.04
N GLU A 362 -8.01 -17.61 -12.86
CA GLU A 362 -7.52 -18.48 -13.95
C GLU A 362 -8.56 -18.61 -15.07
N GLU A 363 -9.83 -18.78 -14.71
CA GLU A 363 -10.93 -18.86 -15.68
C GLU A 363 -11.10 -17.55 -16.45
N TYR A 364 -11.01 -16.41 -15.77
CA TYR A 364 -11.02 -15.11 -16.43
C TYR A 364 -9.83 -14.90 -17.35
N GLN A 365 -8.63 -15.34 -16.94
CA GLN A 365 -7.46 -15.29 -17.82
C GLN A 365 -7.65 -16.18 -19.05
N ALA A 366 -8.10 -17.42 -18.86
CA ALA A 366 -8.35 -18.36 -19.96
C ALA A 366 -9.43 -17.84 -20.93
N ALA A 367 -10.37 -17.03 -20.44
CA ALA A 367 -11.38 -16.35 -21.25
C ALA A 367 -10.89 -15.05 -21.93
N GLY A 368 -9.62 -14.66 -21.75
CA GLY A 368 -9.04 -13.44 -22.33
C GLY A 368 -9.51 -12.14 -21.67
N MET A 369 -9.97 -12.19 -20.41
CA MET A 369 -10.50 -11.03 -19.69
C MET A 369 -9.44 -10.30 -18.85
N LEU A 370 -8.19 -10.79 -18.81
CA LEU A 370 -7.11 -10.28 -17.97
C LEU A 370 -5.91 -9.81 -18.81
N PRO A 371 -6.05 -8.82 -19.71
CA PRO A 371 -5.02 -8.47 -20.70
C PRO A 371 -3.71 -7.96 -20.10
N VAL A 372 -3.68 -7.42 -18.87
CA VAL A 372 -2.41 -7.07 -18.20
C VAL A 372 -1.54 -8.32 -17.98
N TYR A 373 -2.17 -9.45 -17.67
CA TYR A 373 -1.49 -10.72 -17.50
C TYR A 373 -1.05 -11.28 -18.85
N ASP A 374 -1.95 -11.28 -19.84
CA ASP A 374 -1.68 -11.83 -21.17
C ASP A 374 -0.61 -11.02 -21.93
N ALA A 375 -0.52 -9.71 -21.66
CA ALA A 375 0.52 -8.85 -22.21
C ALA A 375 1.90 -9.04 -21.54
N GLY A 376 1.99 -9.80 -20.44
CA GLY A 376 3.25 -10.15 -19.78
C GLY A 376 3.74 -9.14 -18.73
N PHE A 377 2.90 -8.20 -18.27
CA PHE A 377 3.27 -7.25 -17.21
C PHE A 377 3.41 -7.92 -15.83
N ILE A 378 2.66 -9.01 -15.62
CA ILE A 378 2.65 -9.83 -14.40
C ILE A 378 2.11 -11.24 -14.76
N THR A 379 2.40 -12.24 -13.94
CA THR A 379 1.76 -13.56 -14.01
C THR A 379 1.05 -13.86 -12.69
N LEU A 380 -0.05 -14.61 -12.74
CA LEU A 380 -0.80 -14.94 -11.52
C LEU A 380 0.06 -15.69 -10.47
N ASP A 381 1.02 -16.50 -10.91
CA ASP A 381 1.92 -17.27 -10.02
C ASP A 381 2.95 -16.40 -9.26
N LYS A 382 3.09 -15.14 -9.68
CA LYS A 382 3.90 -14.15 -8.97
C LYS A 382 3.12 -13.39 -7.90
N GLN A 383 1.81 -13.62 -7.76
CA GLN A 383 0.99 -12.94 -6.77
C GLN A 383 0.60 -13.89 -5.62
N PHE A 384 0.46 -13.31 -4.44
CA PHE A 384 0.06 -14.00 -3.22
C PHE A 384 -1.46 -14.04 -3.03
N LEU A 385 -1.89 -14.98 -2.20
CA LEU A 385 -3.18 -15.01 -1.52
C LEU A 385 -2.94 -14.66 -0.05
N THR A 386 -3.46 -13.52 0.39
CA THR A 386 -2.99 -12.88 1.63
C THR A 386 -3.97 -13.08 2.78
N ILE A 387 -3.49 -13.64 3.88
CA ILE A 387 -4.15 -13.67 5.18
C ILE A 387 -3.87 -12.33 5.88
N GLY A 388 -4.87 -11.46 5.94
CA GLY A 388 -4.73 -10.19 6.62
C GLY A 388 -4.96 -10.31 8.13
N ILE A 389 -4.34 -9.42 8.90
CA ILE A 389 -4.47 -9.36 10.36
C ILE A 389 -4.89 -7.95 10.80
N ASN A 390 -5.94 -7.87 11.62
CA ASN A 390 -6.35 -6.68 12.35
C ASN A 390 -6.92 -7.07 13.72
N GLY A 391 -6.82 -6.17 14.70
CA GLY A 391 -7.34 -6.43 16.05
C GLY A 391 -6.36 -7.15 16.98
N MET A 392 -5.07 -7.27 16.63
CA MET A 392 -4.10 -8.04 17.44
C MET A 392 -3.83 -7.40 18.80
N ALA A 393 -3.70 -6.07 18.85
CA ALA A 393 -3.48 -5.33 20.09
C ALA A 393 -4.71 -5.45 21.02
N GLU A 394 -5.91 -5.30 20.45
CA GLU A 394 -7.18 -5.44 21.17
C GLU A 394 -7.39 -6.87 21.66
N ALA A 395 -7.01 -7.86 20.86
CA ALA A 395 -7.04 -9.25 21.26
C ALA A 395 -6.16 -9.52 22.48
N ALA A 396 -4.91 -9.00 22.49
CA ALA A 396 -4.02 -9.12 23.65
C ALA A 396 -4.62 -8.46 24.91
N GLU A 397 -5.15 -7.24 24.78
CA GLU A 397 -5.81 -6.54 25.89
C GLU A 397 -7.06 -7.28 26.40
N SER A 398 -7.77 -7.96 25.52
CA SER A 398 -8.93 -8.79 25.89
C SER A 398 -8.53 -9.91 26.85
N GLN A 399 -7.32 -10.45 26.68
CA GLN A 399 -6.71 -11.50 27.51
C GLN A 399 -5.97 -10.94 28.74
N GLY A 400 -6.01 -9.62 28.97
CA GLY A 400 -5.32 -8.98 30.09
C GLY A 400 -3.82 -8.77 29.87
N ILE A 401 -3.33 -8.93 28.64
CA ILE A 401 -1.93 -8.70 28.28
C ILE A 401 -1.74 -7.22 27.97
N LYS A 402 -0.72 -6.60 28.58
CA LYS A 402 -0.37 -5.21 28.30
C LYS A 402 0.34 -5.13 26.95
N VAL A 403 -0.23 -4.39 25.99
CA VAL A 403 0.41 -4.11 24.70
C VAL A 403 1.66 -3.25 24.92
N GLY A 404 2.76 -3.62 24.27
CA GLY A 404 4.03 -2.91 24.35
C GLY A 404 5.21 -3.87 24.23
N TYR A 405 6.44 -3.36 24.28
CA TYR A 405 7.64 -4.19 24.21
C TYR A 405 7.90 -4.89 25.56
N ASN A 406 7.26 -6.04 25.75
CA ASN A 406 7.39 -6.91 26.91
C ASN A 406 7.17 -8.38 26.53
N ASP A 407 7.73 -9.30 27.30
CA ASP A 407 7.75 -10.73 26.98
C ASP A 407 6.34 -11.31 26.75
N ASP A 408 5.35 -10.94 27.56
CA ASP A 408 3.99 -11.48 27.46
C ASP A 408 3.35 -11.13 26.11
N TYR A 409 3.46 -9.86 25.69
CA TYR A 409 2.91 -9.41 24.41
C TYR A 409 3.70 -9.92 23.21
N ILE A 410 5.03 -9.96 23.31
CA ILE A 410 5.91 -10.50 22.25
C ILE A 410 5.56 -11.97 21.99
N ASN A 411 5.54 -12.79 23.04
CA ASN A 411 5.17 -14.20 22.95
C ASN A 411 3.75 -14.39 22.43
N PHE A 412 2.81 -13.51 22.84
CA PHE A 412 1.45 -13.53 22.35
C PHE A 412 1.42 -13.36 20.83
N VAL A 413 2.00 -12.28 20.30
CA VAL A 413 1.98 -11.97 18.87
C VAL A 413 2.76 -13.01 18.05
N GLN A 414 3.99 -13.34 18.47
CA GLN A 414 4.84 -14.31 17.77
C GLN A 414 4.16 -15.68 17.64
N GLY A 415 3.52 -16.18 18.70
CA GLY A 415 2.84 -17.47 18.67
C GLY A 415 1.75 -17.54 17.60
N ARG A 416 0.97 -16.46 17.44
CA ARG A 416 -0.08 -16.39 16.41
C ARG A 416 0.52 -16.28 15.01
N LEU A 417 1.51 -15.40 14.83
CA LEU A 417 2.16 -15.24 13.52
C LEU A 417 2.86 -16.51 13.06
N LYS A 418 3.56 -17.20 13.96
CA LYS A 418 4.17 -18.50 13.67
C LYS A 418 3.13 -19.53 13.24
N THR A 419 1.99 -19.59 13.93
CA THR A 419 0.89 -20.50 13.57
C THR A 419 0.36 -20.23 12.15
N ILE A 420 0.17 -18.96 11.80
CA ILE A 420 -0.29 -18.57 10.45
C ILE A 420 0.78 -18.87 9.41
N PHE A 421 2.05 -18.56 9.69
CA PHE A 421 3.18 -18.83 8.82
C PHE A 421 3.31 -20.32 8.48
N GLU A 422 3.31 -21.18 9.50
CA GLU A 422 3.41 -22.63 9.29
C GLU A 422 2.22 -23.16 8.48
N ALA A 423 1.01 -22.63 8.73
CA ALA A 423 -0.17 -22.96 7.94
C ALA A 423 -0.05 -22.49 6.48
N ASN A 424 0.45 -21.26 6.23
CA ASN A 424 0.67 -20.73 4.88
C ASN A 424 1.68 -21.57 4.09
N GLN A 425 2.78 -21.99 4.73
CA GLN A 425 3.79 -22.83 4.07
C GLN A 425 3.21 -24.21 3.71
N ALA A 426 2.45 -24.82 4.62
CA ALA A 426 1.78 -26.09 4.35
C ALA A 426 0.75 -25.96 3.20
N ALA A 427 -0.07 -24.90 3.21
CA ALA A 427 -1.06 -24.63 2.19
C ALA A 427 -0.43 -24.31 0.83
N SER A 428 0.66 -23.53 0.81
CA SER A 428 1.37 -23.19 -0.42
C SER A 428 1.89 -24.44 -1.13
N LYS A 429 2.49 -25.36 -0.37
CA LYS A 429 2.92 -26.66 -0.88
C LYS A 429 1.75 -27.54 -1.34
N HIS A 430 0.63 -27.51 -0.63
CA HIS A 430 -0.54 -28.33 -0.94
C HIS A 430 -1.26 -27.88 -2.22
N TYR A 431 -1.50 -26.57 -2.36
CA TYR A 431 -2.28 -26.00 -3.45
C TYR A 431 -1.43 -25.57 -4.66
N GLY A 432 -0.10 -25.50 -4.52
CA GLY A 432 0.80 -25.06 -5.57
C GLY A 432 0.68 -23.56 -5.89
N VAL A 433 0.27 -22.75 -4.92
CA VAL A 433 0.11 -21.29 -5.03
C VAL A 433 0.77 -20.61 -3.84
N LYS A 434 0.99 -19.29 -3.88
CA LYS A 434 1.67 -18.58 -2.80
C LYS A 434 0.68 -18.00 -1.80
N PHE A 435 0.86 -18.28 -0.52
CA PHE A 435 0.15 -17.62 0.59
C PHE A 435 1.11 -16.75 1.40
N ASN A 436 0.60 -15.68 2.01
CA ASN A 436 1.36 -14.87 2.96
C ASN A 436 0.45 -14.16 3.98
N THR A 437 1.06 -13.44 4.93
CA THR A 437 0.37 -12.78 6.05
C THR A 437 0.72 -11.30 6.11
N GLU A 438 -0.29 -10.42 6.14
CA GLU A 438 -0.08 -8.97 6.20
C GLU A 438 -0.79 -8.34 7.41
N PHE A 439 -0.10 -7.45 8.13
CA PHE A 439 -0.77 -6.49 9.01
C PHE A 439 -1.41 -5.39 8.16
N VAL A 440 -2.68 -5.59 7.83
CA VAL A 440 -3.37 -4.76 6.85
C VAL A 440 -3.53 -3.31 7.32
N PRO A 441 -3.46 -2.31 6.41
CA PRO A 441 -3.70 -0.91 6.75
C PRO A 441 -5.08 -0.64 7.39
N ALA A 442 -6.06 -1.49 7.10
CA ALA A 442 -7.40 -1.50 7.67
C ALA A 442 -8.12 -0.14 7.67
N GLU A 443 -7.95 0.73 6.66
CA GLU A 443 -8.47 2.11 6.64
C GLU A 443 -9.93 2.18 7.11
N ASN A 444 -10.78 1.32 6.56
CA ASN A 444 -12.17 1.18 6.98
C ASN A 444 -12.38 0.07 8.01
N LEU A 445 -11.63 -1.02 7.87
CA LEU A 445 -11.84 -2.23 8.67
C LEU A 445 -11.62 -2.00 10.17
N GLY A 446 -10.63 -1.20 10.57
CA GLY A 446 -10.37 -0.95 11.99
C GLY A 446 -11.57 -0.35 12.74
N VAL A 447 -12.30 0.58 12.09
CA VAL A 447 -13.54 1.17 12.64
C VAL A 447 -14.70 0.18 12.58
N LYS A 448 -14.80 -0.62 11.51
CA LYS A 448 -15.84 -1.63 11.35
C LYS A 448 -15.73 -2.73 12.41
N ASN A 449 -14.55 -3.31 12.61
CA ASN A 449 -14.30 -4.35 13.62
C ASN A 449 -14.68 -3.86 15.02
N ALA A 450 -14.18 -2.69 15.44
CA ALA A 450 -14.53 -2.10 16.73
C ALA A 450 -16.05 -1.96 16.91
N LYS A 451 -16.76 -1.48 15.89
CA LYS A 451 -18.21 -1.31 15.91
C LYS A 451 -18.96 -2.64 15.98
N TRP A 452 -18.57 -3.61 15.16
CA TRP A 452 -19.20 -4.94 15.11
C TRP A 452 -19.01 -5.67 16.43
N ASP A 453 -17.78 -5.74 16.92
CA ASP A 453 -17.41 -6.42 18.17
C ASP A 453 -18.18 -5.84 19.36
N LYS A 454 -18.28 -4.51 19.43
CA LYS A 454 -19.04 -3.82 20.47
C LYS A 454 -20.54 -4.14 20.41
N ALA A 455 -21.10 -4.24 19.21
CA ALA A 455 -22.51 -4.58 19.03
C ALA A 455 -22.84 -6.01 19.48
N ASP A 456 -21.90 -6.94 19.27
CA ASP A 456 -22.05 -8.35 19.61
C ASP A 456 -21.59 -8.68 21.04
N GLY A 457 -21.18 -7.68 21.82
CA GLY A 457 -20.88 -7.83 23.26
C GLY A 457 -19.43 -8.23 23.59
N TYR A 458 -18.53 -8.20 22.61
CA TYR A 458 -17.10 -8.44 22.84
C TYR A 458 -16.45 -7.29 23.61
N LYS A 459 -15.34 -7.57 24.29
CA LYS A 459 -14.50 -6.52 24.88
C LYS A 459 -13.83 -5.73 23.76
N VAL A 460 -14.04 -4.40 23.79
CA VAL A 460 -13.54 -3.43 22.81
C VAL A 460 -12.87 -2.28 23.56
N SER A 461 -11.55 -2.13 23.44
CA SER A 461 -10.79 -1.08 24.13
C SER A 461 -10.83 0.27 23.41
N ARG A 462 -11.10 0.27 22.09
CA ARG A 462 -11.04 1.45 21.23
C ARG A 462 -12.00 1.39 20.06
N GLU A 463 -12.40 2.57 19.57
CA GLU A 463 -13.39 2.74 18.49
C GLU A 463 -12.80 2.55 17.08
N CYS A 464 -11.48 2.37 16.97
CA CYS A 464 -10.80 1.98 15.73
C CYS A 464 -9.64 1.06 16.07
N TYR A 465 -9.70 -0.19 15.62
CA TYR A 465 -8.64 -1.16 15.89
C TYR A 465 -7.33 -0.77 15.23
N ASN A 466 -6.23 -1.01 15.94
CA ASN A 466 -4.91 -0.64 15.47
C ASN A 466 -4.42 -1.58 14.35
N SER A 467 -3.71 -0.98 13.39
CA SER A 467 -3.10 -1.67 12.24
C SER A 467 -1.59 -1.82 12.43
N TYR A 468 -1.14 -1.82 13.68
CA TYR A 468 0.24 -1.78 14.11
C TYR A 468 0.44 -2.71 15.29
N PHE A 469 1.69 -2.98 15.65
CA PHE A 469 2.01 -3.76 16.85
C PHE A 469 1.91 -2.96 18.15
N TYR A 470 1.54 -1.68 18.09
CA TYR A 470 1.41 -0.78 19.24
C TYR A 470 0.05 -0.07 19.24
N VAL A 471 -0.34 0.41 20.42
CA VAL A 471 -1.51 1.25 20.62
C VAL A 471 -1.18 2.68 20.20
N VAL A 472 -1.99 3.26 19.30
CA VAL A 472 -1.65 4.57 18.70
C VAL A 472 -1.82 5.73 19.66
N GLU A 473 -2.71 5.59 20.64
CA GLU A 473 -3.00 6.54 21.71
C GLU A 473 -2.12 6.40 22.96
N ASP A 474 -1.17 5.45 22.97
CA ASP A 474 -0.24 5.28 24.08
C ASP A 474 0.86 6.36 24.05
N GLU A 475 0.87 7.21 25.09
CA GLU A 475 1.83 8.29 25.29
C GLU A 475 3.14 7.83 25.97
N GLU A 476 3.13 6.65 26.58
CA GLU A 476 4.29 6.11 27.34
C GLU A 476 5.22 5.30 26.45
N ILE A 477 4.70 4.67 25.38
CA ILE A 477 5.53 3.94 24.42
C ILE A 477 6.44 4.90 23.65
N ASN A 478 7.75 4.68 23.75
CA ASN A 478 8.76 5.52 23.11
C ASN A 478 9.02 5.09 21.64
N ALA A 479 9.84 5.86 20.93
CA ALA A 479 10.15 5.58 19.52
C ALA A 479 10.98 4.29 19.32
N LEU A 480 11.92 3.98 20.21
CA LEU A 480 12.73 2.75 20.15
C LEU A 480 11.87 1.50 20.33
N ASP A 481 10.94 1.51 21.30
CA ASP A 481 9.99 0.41 21.51
C ASP A 481 9.16 0.15 20.25
N LYS A 482 8.75 1.20 19.53
CA LYS A 482 8.04 1.06 18.24
C LYS A 482 8.90 0.41 17.17
N PHE A 483 10.21 0.71 17.12
CA PHE A 483 11.14 0.02 16.22
C PHE A 483 11.33 -1.45 16.61
N LEU A 484 11.44 -1.75 17.91
CA LEU A 484 11.58 -3.12 18.40
C LEU A 484 10.32 -3.96 18.14
N LEU A 485 9.12 -3.39 18.34
CA LEU A 485 7.85 -4.04 18.05
C LEU A 485 7.62 -4.29 16.54
N HIS A 486 8.24 -3.49 15.67
CA HIS A 486 8.28 -3.75 14.23
C HIS A 486 9.60 -4.42 13.80
N GLY A 487 10.42 -4.83 14.76
CA GLY A 487 11.73 -5.41 14.56
C GLY A 487 11.67 -6.92 14.39
N LYS A 488 12.85 -7.49 14.17
CA LYS A 488 13.10 -8.90 13.85
C LYS A 488 12.30 -9.86 14.74
N GLU A 489 12.28 -9.57 16.04
CA GLU A 489 11.61 -10.41 17.03
C GLU A 489 10.13 -10.64 16.69
N LEU A 490 9.34 -9.60 16.37
CA LEU A 490 7.92 -9.79 16.06
C LEU A 490 7.68 -10.14 14.58
N VAL A 491 8.53 -9.66 13.66
CA VAL A 491 8.25 -9.74 12.23
C VAL A 491 8.91 -10.93 11.52
N ASP A 492 9.74 -11.73 12.19
CA ASP A 492 10.39 -12.91 11.58
C ASP A 492 9.38 -13.94 11.05
N TRP A 493 8.22 -14.07 11.71
CA TRP A 493 7.12 -14.95 11.25
C TRP A 493 6.10 -14.23 10.36
N LEU A 494 6.35 -12.98 9.98
CA LEU A 494 5.48 -12.20 9.12
C LEU A 494 6.00 -12.22 7.67
N ASP A 495 5.44 -13.12 6.88
CA ASP A 495 5.81 -13.43 5.49
C ASP A 495 5.19 -12.51 4.42
N GLY A 496 4.28 -11.62 4.80
CA GLY A 496 3.65 -10.64 3.89
C GLY A 496 3.80 -9.18 4.28
N GLY A 497 4.26 -8.84 5.49
CA GLY A 497 4.74 -7.50 5.83
C GLY A 497 3.83 -6.65 6.73
N SER A 498 4.45 -5.63 7.31
CA SER A 498 3.85 -4.58 8.15
C SER A 498 4.58 -3.26 7.89
N ALA A 499 4.05 -2.14 8.39
CA ALA A 499 4.76 -0.86 8.31
C ALA A 499 4.67 -0.12 9.64
N LEU A 500 5.82 0.36 10.13
CA LEU A 500 5.88 1.30 11.25
C LEU A 500 5.58 2.72 10.77
N HIS A 501 4.61 3.37 11.40
CA HIS A 501 4.32 4.79 11.21
C HIS A 501 4.79 5.58 12.44
N LEU A 502 6.03 6.05 12.41
CA LEU A 502 6.60 6.82 13.51
C LEU A 502 6.17 8.29 13.40
N ASN A 503 5.29 8.73 14.29
CA ASN A 503 4.81 10.12 14.31
C ASN A 503 5.69 10.99 15.20
N LEU A 504 6.23 12.08 14.66
CA LEU A 504 7.05 13.07 15.39
C LEU A 504 6.38 14.44 15.33
N ASP A 505 6.44 15.20 16.42
CA ASP A 505 5.87 16.55 16.47
C ASP A 505 6.60 17.53 15.54
N GLU A 506 7.90 17.34 15.37
CA GLU A 506 8.77 18.11 14.48
C GLU A 506 9.77 17.23 13.74
N ALA A 507 10.33 17.75 12.64
CA ALA A 507 11.37 17.06 11.89
C ALA A 507 12.68 17.04 12.67
N LEU A 508 13.41 15.94 12.58
CA LEU A 508 14.72 15.80 13.20
C LEU A 508 15.81 16.47 12.35
N PRO A 509 16.94 16.87 12.95
CA PRO A 509 18.14 17.15 12.16
C PRO A 509 18.62 15.87 11.45
N GLU A 510 19.46 16.04 10.43
CA GLU A 510 20.05 14.95 9.63
C GLU A 510 20.65 13.84 10.50
N SER A 511 21.41 14.19 11.54
CA SER A 511 21.99 13.21 12.47
C SER A 511 20.93 12.38 13.21
N GLY A 512 19.79 12.98 13.55
CA GLY A 512 18.68 12.28 14.19
C GLY A 512 18.03 11.28 13.25
N TYR A 513 17.75 11.67 12.01
CA TYR A 513 17.24 10.74 11.00
C TYR A 513 18.23 9.62 10.68
N ARG A 514 19.53 9.93 10.64
CA ARG A 514 20.57 8.92 10.47
C ARG A 514 20.55 7.89 11.60
N SER A 515 20.41 8.33 12.84
CA SER A 515 20.25 7.42 13.99
C SER A 515 19.00 6.55 13.86
N LEU A 516 17.88 7.08 13.35
CA LEU A 516 16.69 6.26 13.10
C LEU A 516 16.93 5.17 12.04
N LEU A 517 17.65 5.47 10.96
CA LEU A 517 18.03 4.47 9.95
C LEU A 517 18.89 3.35 10.55
N ASP A 518 19.87 3.72 11.39
CA ASP A 518 20.74 2.75 12.05
C ASP A 518 19.97 1.93 13.11
N ILE A 519 19.05 2.54 13.87
CA ILE A 519 18.17 1.82 14.81
C ILE A 519 17.29 0.83 14.05
N ALA A 520 16.69 1.24 12.93
CA ALA A 520 15.87 0.36 12.11
C ALA A 520 16.68 -0.85 11.60
N ALA A 521 17.90 -0.63 11.14
CA ALA A 521 18.80 -1.69 10.69
C ALA A 521 19.21 -2.64 11.83
N GLN A 522 19.47 -2.13 13.04
CA GLN A 522 19.85 -2.94 14.21
C GLN A 522 18.69 -3.75 14.77
N THR A 523 17.50 -3.14 14.85
CA THR A 523 16.29 -3.80 15.36
C THR A 523 15.68 -4.77 14.35
N GLY A 524 16.03 -4.65 13.07
CA GLY A 524 15.41 -5.41 11.99
C GLY A 524 14.04 -4.87 11.56
N CYS A 525 13.73 -3.61 11.89
CA CYS A 525 12.55 -2.93 11.40
C CYS A 525 12.71 -2.63 9.91
N ASN A 526 12.12 -3.50 9.09
CA ASN A 526 12.37 -3.56 7.66
C ASN A 526 11.57 -2.54 6.84
N TYR A 527 10.45 -2.02 7.35
CA TYR A 527 9.62 -1.09 6.59
C TYR A 527 8.94 -0.05 7.49
N PHE A 528 9.31 1.21 7.32
CA PHE A 528 8.83 2.29 8.17
C PHE A 528 8.75 3.64 7.44
N CYS A 529 7.99 4.56 8.01
CA CYS A 529 8.03 5.96 7.63
C CYS A 529 7.99 6.86 8.86
N VAL A 530 8.53 8.06 8.72
CA VAL A 530 8.40 9.12 9.72
C VAL A 530 7.35 10.13 9.26
N ASN A 531 6.41 10.46 10.14
CA ASN A 531 5.33 11.40 9.88
C ASN A 531 5.47 12.63 10.77
N VAL A 532 5.66 13.79 10.14
CA VAL A 532 5.48 15.11 10.73
C VAL A 532 4.28 15.75 10.04
N ARG A 533 3.40 16.39 10.81
CA ARG A 533 2.22 17.04 10.24
C ARG A 533 2.65 18.26 9.44
N ILE A 534 2.37 18.27 8.14
CA ILE A 534 2.53 19.48 7.33
C ILE A 534 1.32 20.38 7.53
N THR A 535 1.53 21.69 7.58
CA THR A 535 0.47 22.69 7.70
C THR A 535 0.02 23.14 6.33
N ILE A 536 -1.29 23.12 6.08
CA ILE A 536 -1.88 23.54 4.80
C ILE A 536 -2.91 24.63 5.06
N CYS A 537 -2.67 25.84 4.56
CA CYS A 537 -3.63 26.93 4.70
C CYS A 537 -4.81 26.77 3.74
N ASN A 538 -6.04 26.88 4.26
CA ASN A 538 -7.25 26.81 3.45
C ASN A 538 -7.56 28.13 2.72
N GLU A 539 -7.04 29.26 3.22
CA GLU A 539 -7.24 30.58 2.60
C GLU A 539 -6.29 30.85 1.43
N CYS A 540 -4.98 30.78 1.64
CA CYS A 540 -3.98 31.12 0.62
C CYS A 540 -3.34 29.91 -0.08
N GLY A 541 -3.66 28.69 0.37
CA GLY A 541 -3.11 27.46 -0.20
C GLY A 541 -1.64 27.17 0.16
N HIS A 542 -1.00 28.01 0.98
CA HIS A 542 0.40 27.80 1.38
C HIS A 542 0.57 26.50 2.16
N ILE A 543 1.61 25.73 1.79
CA ILE A 543 2.00 24.48 2.45
C ILE A 543 3.33 24.71 3.16
N ASP A 544 3.31 24.59 4.49
CA ASP A 544 4.51 24.59 5.33
C ASP A 544 4.76 23.17 5.83
N LYS A 545 5.99 22.68 5.76
CA LYS A 545 6.32 21.32 6.16
C LYS A 545 6.41 21.12 7.68
N ARG A 546 6.31 22.21 8.44
CA ARG A 546 6.28 22.18 9.90
C ARG A 546 4.85 22.08 10.40
N THR A 547 4.70 21.51 11.59
CA THR A 547 3.44 21.56 12.35
C THR A 547 3.29 22.95 12.96
N LEU A 548 2.41 23.79 12.40
CA LEU A 548 2.16 25.17 12.84
C LEU A 548 0.68 25.35 13.22
N HIS A 549 0.38 26.35 14.04
CA HIS A 549 -0.98 26.69 14.47
C HIS A 549 -1.61 27.87 13.69
N ALA A 550 -0.87 28.44 12.76
CA ALA A 550 -1.29 29.49 11.84
C ALA A 550 -0.45 29.42 10.57
N CYS A 551 -0.99 29.93 9.47
CA CYS A 551 -0.26 30.01 8.20
C CYS A 551 0.94 30.96 8.32
N SER A 552 2.14 30.46 8.00
CA SER A 552 3.37 31.26 7.99
C SER A 552 3.42 32.32 6.89
N ALA A 553 2.58 32.22 5.85
CA ALA A 553 2.52 33.18 4.75
C ALA A 553 1.49 34.30 4.93
N CYS A 554 0.29 34.00 5.47
CA CYS A 554 -0.80 34.98 5.58
C CYS A 554 -1.31 35.22 7.02
N GLY A 555 -0.88 34.43 8.00
CA GLY A 555 -1.33 34.52 9.40
C GLY A 555 -2.69 33.91 9.71
N SER A 556 -3.40 33.34 8.71
CA SER A 556 -4.70 32.70 8.94
C SER A 556 -4.62 31.48 9.87
N HIS A 557 -5.64 31.32 10.72
CA HIS A 557 -5.85 30.14 11.55
C HIS A 557 -6.75 29.08 10.87
N ASP A 558 -7.29 29.36 9.69
CA ASP A 558 -8.01 28.37 8.88
C ASP A 558 -6.98 27.47 8.15
N ILE A 559 -6.51 26.48 8.92
CA ILE A 559 -5.50 25.52 8.49
C ILE A 559 -6.02 24.08 8.61
N ASP A 560 -5.50 23.24 7.73
CA ASP A 560 -5.63 21.79 7.77
C ASP A 560 -4.22 21.19 7.92
N TYR A 561 -4.15 19.91 8.28
CA TYR A 561 -2.87 19.19 8.37
C TYR A 561 -2.79 18.10 7.32
N GLY A 562 -1.62 17.91 6.71
CA GLY A 562 -1.31 16.75 5.88
C GLY A 562 -0.50 15.72 6.67
N THR A 563 -0.90 14.45 6.63
CA THR A 563 -0.16 13.34 7.27
C THR A 563 -0.49 11.99 6.62
N ARG A 564 0.23 10.94 7.01
CA ARG A 564 -0.07 9.54 6.65
C ARG A 564 -0.77 8.83 7.80
N VAL A 565 -2.06 8.56 7.66
CA VAL A 565 -2.78 7.75 8.66
C VAL A 565 -2.54 6.27 8.42
N ILE A 566 -2.73 5.76 7.20
CA ILE A 566 -2.65 4.31 6.90
C ILE A 566 -1.70 3.92 5.75
N GLY A 567 -1.08 4.88 5.05
CA GLY A 567 -0.07 4.55 4.03
C GLY A 567 0.28 5.67 3.05
N TYR A 568 -0.54 6.70 2.89
CA TYR A 568 -0.32 7.77 1.91
C TYR A 568 -0.61 9.15 2.51
N LEU A 569 0.04 10.18 1.95
CA LEU A 569 -0.05 11.55 2.45
C LEU A 569 -1.36 12.19 1.97
N LYS A 570 -2.23 12.57 2.91
CA LYS A 570 -3.48 13.28 2.61
C LYS A 570 -3.78 14.30 3.70
N ARG A 571 -4.63 15.27 3.36
CA ARG A 571 -5.27 16.16 4.33
C ARG A 571 -6.05 15.36 5.36
N VAL A 572 -5.92 15.71 6.65
CA VAL A 572 -6.64 15.07 7.75
C VAL A 572 -8.15 15.18 7.52
N SER A 573 -8.61 16.33 7.03
CA SER A 573 -10.02 16.56 6.68
C SER A 573 -10.59 15.63 5.61
N ALA A 574 -9.76 14.99 4.79
CA ALA A 574 -10.20 14.10 3.70
C ALA A 574 -10.47 12.66 4.17
N PHE A 575 -9.90 12.24 5.31
CA PHE A 575 -10.16 10.90 5.85
C PHE A 575 -11.59 10.77 6.37
N SER A 576 -12.07 9.53 6.53
CA SER A 576 -13.37 9.23 7.15
C SER A 576 -13.43 9.71 8.60
N SER A 577 -14.62 9.99 9.11
CA SER A 577 -14.84 10.49 10.46
C SER A 577 -14.22 9.61 11.56
N GLY A 578 -14.29 8.28 11.41
CA GLY A 578 -13.64 7.34 12.31
C GLY A 578 -12.11 7.50 12.32
N ARG A 579 -11.51 7.69 11.14
CA ARG A 579 -10.06 7.93 11.02
C ARG A 579 -9.61 9.31 11.46
N ARG A 580 -10.45 10.33 11.32
CA ARG A 580 -10.19 11.66 11.91
C ARG A 580 -10.15 11.59 13.44
N LYS A 581 -11.08 10.83 14.06
CA LYS A 581 -11.09 10.59 15.51
C LYS A 581 -9.87 9.81 15.97
N GLU A 582 -9.52 8.72 15.30
CA GLU A 582 -8.31 7.93 15.62
C GLU A 582 -7.04 8.77 15.45
N HIS A 583 -6.93 9.54 14.37
CA HIS A 583 -5.79 10.44 14.16
C HIS A 583 -5.62 11.46 15.30
N ALA A 584 -6.72 12.00 15.84
CA ALA A 584 -6.67 12.97 16.94
C ALA A 584 -6.14 12.38 18.26
N LEU A 585 -6.15 11.05 18.39
CA LEU A 585 -5.62 10.34 19.56
C LEU A 585 -4.15 9.94 19.39
N ARG A 586 -3.57 10.03 18.18
CA ARG A 586 -2.21 9.56 17.94
C ARG A 586 -1.18 10.32 18.76
N HIS A 587 -0.30 9.58 19.42
CA HIS A 587 0.89 10.14 20.05
C HIS A 587 1.92 10.57 18.99
N TYR A 588 2.22 11.88 18.97
CA TYR A 588 3.32 12.47 18.22
C TYR A 588 4.48 12.76 19.18
N HIS A 589 5.64 12.14 18.92
CA HIS A 589 6.80 12.23 19.82
C HIS A 589 7.46 13.60 19.79
N ARG A 590 7.75 14.16 20.97
CA ARG A 590 8.45 15.46 21.13
C ARG A 590 9.99 15.36 21.14
N LYS A 591 10.54 14.16 21.33
CA LYS A 591 11.98 13.91 21.39
C LYS A 591 12.31 12.71 20.51
N ALA A 592 13.52 12.69 19.94
CA ALA A 592 14.04 11.51 19.26
C ALA A 592 14.22 10.34 20.25
N ALA A 593 14.21 9.12 19.69
CA ALA A 593 14.39 7.85 20.40
C ALA A 593 15.69 7.82 21.23
#